data_AF-A0A2K8N8X4-F1
#
_entry.id   AF-A0A2K8N8X4-F1
#
_cell.length_a   1.000
_cell.length_b   1.000
_cell.length_c   1.000
_cell.angle_alpha   90.00
_cell.angle_beta   90.00
_cell.angle_gamma   90.00
#
_symmetry.space_group_name_H-M   'P 1'
#
loop_
_entity.id
_entity.type
_entity.pdbx_description
1 polymer ?
#
loop_
_entity_poly.entity_id
_entity_poly.type
_entity_poly.pdbx_seq_one_letter_code
_entity_poly.pdbx_strand_id
1 'polypeptide(L)'
;MRKETAILSQHVDWLVRQAEEFGTHVVNALRKTSNPQQGGQANNKPNNRKDPAGEFGKSQIENLLAAMNHITSLEELKLFVRYQIGRDDKRNGWARVGDRFLAILDEIQRRGEHDVSEPRSRQQLQHEMVERFLLYWKWQHTYLVHRIPEGTHPSPAQQRRNAR
;
A
#
# COMPACT_ATOMS: atom_id res chain seq x y z
N MET A 1 -6.45 -3.03 28.58
CA MET A 1 -6.53 -1.63 28.12
C MET A 1 -5.26 -0.80 28.31
N ARG A 2 -4.83 -0.34 29.50
CA ARG A 2 -3.64 0.57 29.56
C ARG A 2 -2.29 -0.04 29.10
N LYS A 3 -2.12 -1.36 29.22
CA LYS A 3 -0.86 -2.04 28.85
C LYS A 3 -0.71 -2.22 27.34
N GLU A 4 -1.78 -2.60 26.64
CA GLU A 4 -1.75 -2.79 25.17
C GLU A 4 -1.47 -1.48 24.44
N THR A 5 -2.09 -0.37 24.86
CA THR A 5 -1.82 0.95 24.26
C THR A 5 -0.37 1.39 24.42
N ALA A 6 0.25 1.07 25.57
CA ALA A 6 1.65 1.38 25.82
C ALA A 6 2.59 0.55 24.93
N ILE A 7 2.27 -0.73 24.72
CA ILE A 7 3.02 -1.62 23.81
C ILE A 7 2.84 -1.17 22.36
N LEU A 8 1.60 -0.88 21.93
CA LEU A 8 1.33 -0.38 20.58
C LEU A 8 2.13 0.90 20.28
N SER A 9 2.26 1.79 21.27
CA SER A 9 3.05 3.02 21.15
C SER A 9 4.53 2.75 20.85
N GLN A 10 5.09 1.65 21.32
CA GLN A 10 6.49 1.25 21.05
C GLN A 10 6.70 0.81 19.60
N HIS A 11 5.63 0.43 18.90
CA HIS A 11 5.69 -0.03 17.51
C HIS A 11 5.30 1.03 16.49
N VAL A 12 4.82 2.21 16.91
CA VAL A 12 4.32 3.25 16.00
C VAL A 12 5.36 3.62 14.94
N ASP A 13 6.60 3.92 15.34
CA ASP A 13 7.66 4.32 14.40
C ASP A 13 7.97 3.20 13.39
N TRP A 14 7.97 1.96 13.86
CA TRP A 14 8.18 0.80 13.00
C TRP A 14 7.03 0.63 12.00
N LEU A 15 5.77 0.76 12.45
CA LEU A 15 4.58 0.66 11.61
C LEU A 15 4.53 1.76 10.55
N VAL A 16 4.85 3.00 10.93
CA VAL A 16 4.94 4.13 10.00
C VAL A 16 5.99 3.85 8.93
N ARG A 17 7.19 3.44 9.34
CA ARG A 17 8.27 3.12 8.40
C ARG A 17 7.90 1.97 7.46
N GLN A 18 7.26 0.90 7.96
CA GLN A 18 6.83 -0.20 7.11
C GLN A 18 5.75 0.23 6.13
N ALA A 19 4.81 1.08 6.55
CA ALA A 19 3.81 1.63 5.64
C ALA A 19 4.48 2.46 4.53
N GLU A 20 5.45 3.31 4.86
CA GLU A 20 6.20 4.13 3.91
C GLU A 20 6.97 3.30 2.87
N GLU A 21 7.76 2.33 3.36
CA GLU A 21 8.53 1.40 2.53
C GLU A 21 7.61 0.59 1.61
N PHE A 22 6.47 0.12 2.14
CA PHE A 22 5.50 -0.65 1.38
C PHE A 22 4.78 0.19 0.33
N GLY A 23 4.31 1.39 0.68
CA GLY A 23 3.69 2.31 -0.28
C GLY A 23 4.64 2.68 -1.42
N THR A 24 5.92 2.91 -1.11
CA THR A 24 6.95 3.15 -2.13
C THR A 24 7.15 1.91 -3.02
N HIS A 25 7.18 0.72 -2.42
CA HIS A 25 7.27 -0.53 -3.16
C HIS A 25 6.09 -0.73 -4.12
N VAL A 26 4.85 -0.45 -3.67
CA VAL A 26 3.64 -0.55 -4.48
C VAL A 26 3.72 0.38 -5.70
N VAL A 27 4.05 1.66 -5.49
CA VAL A 27 4.22 2.64 -6.59
C VAL A 27 5.28 2.17 -7.59
N ASN A 28 6.44 1.71 -7.09
CA ASN A 28 7.54 1.28 -7.95
C ASN A 28 7.24 -0.03 -8.69
N ALA A 29 6.57 -0.97 -8.05
CA ALA A 29 6.14 -2.20 -8.69
C ALA A 29 5.21 -1.84 -9.86
N LEU A 30 4.16 -1.08 -9.61
CA LEU A 30 3.10 -0.88 -10.60
C LEU A 30 3.45 0.12 -11.70
N ARG A 31 4.38 1.05 -11.47
CA ARG A 31 4.95 1.89 -12.54
C ARG A 31 5.76 1.09 -13.56
N LYS A 32 6.46 0.03 -13.14
CA LYS A 32 7.26 -0.81 -14.06
C LYS A 32 6.41 -1.54 -15.12
N THR A 33 5.10 -1.67 -14.91
CA THR A 33 4.15 -2.27 -15.88
C THR A 33 3.54 -1.27 -16.85
N SER A 34 3.54 0.02 -16.52
CA SER A 34 3.06 1.08 -17.42
C SER A 34 4.03 1.36 -18.58
N ASN A 35 5.27 0.87 -18.51
CA ASN A 35 6.33 1.20 -19.46
C ASN A 35 7.06 -0.05 -20.02
N PRO A 36 6.41 -0.88 -20.85
CA PRO A 36 7.12 -1.76 -21.77
C PRO A 36 7.43 -0.97 -23.05
N GLN A 37 8.72 -0.75 -23.36
CA GLN A 37 9.26 -0.28 -24.65
C GLN A 37 8.22 0.14 -25.71
N GLN A 38 7.88 1.44 -25.80
CA GLN A 38 7.38 2.02 -27.04
C GLN A 38 8.56 2.53 -27.87
N GLY A 39 9.17 1.62 -28.61
CA GLY A 39 9.78 1.96 -29.89
C GLY A 39 8.69 1.84 -30.95
N GLY A 40 8.21 2.98 -31.46
CA GLY A 40 7.21 3.02 -32.54
C GLY A 40 6.39 4.30 -32.48
N GLN A 41 6.59 5.16 -33.48
CA GLN A 41 5.95 6.46 -33.63
C GLN A 41 4.41 6.41 -33.68
N ALA A 42 3.81 7.53 -33.26
CA ALA A 42 2.63 8.20 -33.84
C ALA A 42 1.37 8.35 -32.97
N ASN A 43 0.92 9.61 -32.97
CA ASN A 43 -0.38 10.17 -32.63
C ASN A 43 -0.72 10.51 -31.16
N ASN A 44 -0.56 11.81 -30.89
CA ASN A 44 -1.18 12.59 -29.82
C ASN A 44 -2.70 12.40 -29.78
N LYS A 45 -3.18 11.59 -28.83
CA LYS A 45 -4.48 11.78 -28.17
C LYS A 45 -4.20 11.81 -26.67
N PRO A 46 -4.67 12.82 -25.91
CA PRO A 46 -4.58 12.79 -24.46
C PRO A 46 -5.51 11.68 -23.98
N ASN A 47 -4.95 10.49 -23.80
CA ASN A 47 -5.72 9.34 -23.37
C ASN A 47 -5.93 9.52 -21.86
N ASN A 48 -7.19 9.72 -21.47
CA ASN A 48 -7.67 9.83 -20.10
C ASN A 48 -7.56 8.46 -19.37
N ARG A 49 -6.41 7.79 -19.50
CA ARG A 49 -6.13 6.51 -18.86
C ARG A 49 -5.88 6.81 -17.39
N LYS A 50 -6.92 6.60 -16.58
CA LYS A 50 -6.79 6.38 -15.14
C LYS A 50 -5.56 5.51 -14.92
N ASP A 51 -4.53 6.08 -14.29
CA ASP A 51 -3.28 5.41 -14.05
C ASP A 51 -3.60 4.16 -13.22
N PRO A 52 -3.40 2.93 -13.72
CA PRO A 52 -3.75 1.72 -12.96
C PRO A 52 -2.95 1.64 -11.65
N ALA A 53 -1.79 2.31 -11.59
CA ALA A 53 -0.99 2.49 -10.39
C ALA A 53 -1.56 3.53 -9.39
N GLY A 54 -2.46 4.42 -9.82
CA GLY A 54 -3.16 5.39 -8.96
C GLY A 54 -4.47 4.86 -8.39
N GLU A 55 -5.15 3.93 -9.07
CA GLU A 55 -6.33 3.23 -8.54
C GLU A 55 -5.95 2.01 -7.68
N PHE A 56 -4.84 1.34 -8.01
CA PHE A 56 -4.27 0.28 -7.19
C PHE A 56 -3.56 0.87 -5.97
N GLY A 57 -4.04 0.52 -4.78
CA GLY A 57 -3.62 1.13 -3.52
C GLY A 57 -4.85 1.59 -2.76
N LYS A 58 -5.58 2.60 -3.26
CA LYS A 58 -6.81 3.09 -2.60
C LYS A 58 -7.87 1.99 -2.41
N SER A 59 -8.28 1.35 -3.51
CA SER A 59 -9.30 0.28 -3.47
C SER A 59 -8.88 -0.91 -2.62
N GLN A 60 -7.58 -1.22 -2.62
CA GLN A 60 -7.02 -2.37 -1.93
C GLN A 60 -6.94 -2.11 -0.42
N ILE A 61 -6.52 -0.90 -0.03
CA ILE A 61 -6.55 -0.44 1.35
C ILE A 61 -7.98 -0.42 1.88
N GLU A 62 -8.94 0.07 1.10
CA GLU A 62 -10.36 0.09 1.49
C GLU A 62 -10.92 -1.33 1.66
N ASN A 63 -10.60 -2.24 0.75
CA ASN A 63 -11.00 -3.65 0.86
C ASN A 63 -10.37 -4.35 2.08
N LEU A 64 -9.11 -4.08 2.39
CA LEU A 64 -8.43 -4.63 3.57
C LEU A 64 -9.03 -4.08 4.87
N LEU A 65 -9.26 -2.76 4.95
CA LEU A 65 -9.91 -2.14 6.11
C LEU A 65 -11.33 -2.66 6.30
N ALA A 66 -12.07 -2.88 5.22
CA ALA A 66 -13.39 -3.51 5.29
C ALA A 66 -13.28 -4.98 5.76
N ALA A 67 -12.32 -5.74 5.24
CA ALA A 67 -12.07 -7.12 5.66
C ALA A 67 -11.70 -7.21 7.15
N MET A 68 -10.90 -6.26 7.66
CA MET A 68 -10.52 -6.14 9.08
C MET A 68 -11.70 -6.08 10.05
N ASN A 69 -12.87 -5.62 9.60
CA ASN A 69 -14.09 -5.61 10.43
C ASN A 69 -14.72 -7.01 10.59
N HIS A 70 -14.36 -7.97 9.76
CA HIS A 70 -14.96 -9.30 9.69
C HIS A 70 -14.00 -10.42 10.07
N ILE A 71 -12.70 -10.19 9.96
CA ILE A 71 -11.69 -11.17 10.37
C ILE A 71 -11.46 -11.14 11.87
N THR A 72 -11.37 -12.33 12.44
CA THR A 72 -11.17 -12.61 13.86
C THR A 72 -9.71 -12.89 14.19
N SER A 73 -8.89 -13.16 13.17
CA SER A 73 -7.47 -13.47 13.35
C SER A 73 -6.60 -12.96 12.20
N LEU A 74 -5.31 -12.80 12.48
CA LEU A 74 -4.32 -12.41 11.49
C LEU A 74 -4.13 -13.47 10.39
N GLU A 75 -4.34 -14.75 10.72
CA GLU A 75 -4.25 -15.84 9.73
C GLU A 75 -5.36 -15.77 8.69
N GLU A 76 -6.57 -15.34 9.06
CA GLU A 76 -7.65 -15.09 8.10
C GLU A 76 -7.28 -13.97 7.12
N LEU A 77 -6.63 -12.90 7.60
CA LEU A 77 -6.13 -11.85 6.72
C LEU A 77 -5.08 -12.36 5.74
N LYS A 78 -4.12 -13.16 6.23
CA LYS A 78 -3.09 -13.75 5.37
C LYS A 78 -3.70 -14.66 4.32
N LEU A 79 -4.71 -15.46 4.68
CA LEU A 79 -5.42 -16.30 3.73
C LEU A 79 -6.15 -15.47 2.68
N PHE A 80 -6.82 -14.39 3.09
CA PHE A 80 -7.44 -13.43 2.17
C PHE A 80 -6.42 -12.86 1.19
N VAL A 81 -5.26 -12.41 1.68
CA VAL A 81 -4.19 -11.87 0.83
C VAL A 81 -3.65 -12.93 -0.14
N ARG A 82 -3.41 -14.16 0.33
CA ARG A 82 -2.99 -15.28 -0.53
C ARG A 82 -4.02 -15.58 -1.62
N TYR A 83 -5.31 -15.53 -1.29
CA TYR A 83 -6.38 -15.66 -2.27
C TYR A 83 -6.35 -14.53 -3.31
N GLN A 84 -6.16 -13.28 -2.88
CA GLN A 84 -6.02 -12.15 -3.81
C GLN A 84 -4.78 -12.29 -4.72
N ILE A 85 -3.64 -12.75 -4.18
CA ILE A 85 -2.43 -13.05 -4.96
C ILE A 85 -2.72 -14.11 -6.03
N GLY A 86 -3.43 -15.19 -5.67
CA GLY A 86 -3.76 -16.27 -6.60
C GLY A 86 -4.81 -15.92 -7.66
N ARG A 87 -5.67 -14.93 -7.36
CA ARG A 87 -6.69 -14.43 -8.28
C ARG A 87 -6.14 -13.42 -9.28
N ASP A 88 -5.17 -12.61 -8.88
CA ASP A 88 -4.56 -11.61 -9.75
C ASP A 88 -3.64 -12.24 -10.79
N ASP A 89 -3.68 -11.72 -12.02
CA ASP A 89 -2.69 -12.07 -13.03
C ASP A 89 -1.28 -11.73 -12.52
N LYS A 90 -0.30 -12.62 -12.74
CA LYS A 90 1.11 -12.49 -12.28
C LYS A 90 1.78 -11.15 -12.61
N ARG A 91 1.21 -10.37 -13.51
CA ARG A 91 1.74 -9.09 -13.98
C ARG A 91 1.19 -7.88 -13.22
N ASN A 92 0.10 -8.01 -12.47
CA ASN A 92 -0.58 -6.86 -11.87
C ASN A 92 -0.95 -7.11 -10.41
N GLY A 93 -1.16 -6.00 -9.72
CA GLY A 93 -1.78 -5.96 -8.42
C GLY A 93 -1.13 -6.78 -7.30
N TRP A 94 -1.93 -7.55 -6.57
CA TRP A 94 -1.51 -8.33 -5.40
C TRP A 94 -0.41 -9.33 -5.73
N ALA A 95 -0.39 -9.89 -6.94
CA ALA A 95 0.66 -10.82 -7.35
C ALA A 95 2.08 -10.23 -7.31
N ARG A 96 2.22 -8.90 -7.26
CA ARG A 96 3.52 -8.20 -7.24
C ARG A 96 3.92 -7.62 -5.90
N VAL A 97 2.94 -7.34 -5.05
CA VAL A 97 3.16 -6.66 -3.76
C VAL A 97 2.74 -7.53 -2.57
N GLY A 98 1.99 -8.61 -2.82
CA GLY A 98 1.36 -9.44 -1.81
C GLY A 98 2.37 -10.17 -0.95
N ASP A 99 3.46 -10.70 -1.51
CA ASP A 99 4.51 -11.35 -0.72
C ASP A 99 5.15 -10.38 0.29
N ARG A 100 5.35 -9.12 -0.11
CA ARG A 100 5.88 -8.09 0.80
C ARG A 100 4.85 -7.74 1.87
N PHE A 101 3.57 -7.68 1.54
CA PHE A 101 2.51 -7.45 2.52
C PHE A 101 2.41 -8.62 3.52
N LEU A 102 2.45 -9.86 3.04
CA LEU A 102 2.48 -11.07 3.89
C LEU A 102 3.66 -11.05 4.86
N ALA A 103 4.86 -10.67 4.39
CA ALA A 103 6.03 -10.55 5.26
C ALA A 103 5.85 -9.50 6.37
N ILE A 104 5.13 -8.40 6.10
CA ILE A 104 4.78 -7.40 7.13
C ILE A 104 3.81 -8.01 8.15
N LEU A 105 2.80 -8.78 7.70
CA LEU A 105 1.88 -9.48 8.60
C LEU A 105 2.60 -10.51 9.47
N ASP A 106 3.54 -11.27 8.91
CA ASP A 106 4.36 -12.23 9.66
C ASP A 106 5.20 -11.54 10.75
N GLU A 107 5.78 -10.38 10.46
CA GLU A 107 6.55 -9.62 11.43
C GLU A 107 5.65 -8.97 12.52
N ILE A 108 4.45 -8.50 12.16
CA ILE A 108 3.45 -8.06 13.16
C ILE A 108 3.08 -9.21 14.09
N GLN A 109 2.87 -10.41 13.53
CA GLN A 109 2.56 -11.58 14.34
C GLN A 109 3.67 -11.87 15.35
N ARG A 110 4.92 -11.94 14.87
CA ARG A 110 6.10 -12.22 15.68
C ARG A 110 6.29 -11.20 16.80
N ARG A 111 6.04 -9.91 16.53
CA ARG A 111 6.09 -8.84 17.53
C ARG A 111 4.99 -9.01 18.59
N GLY A 112 3.75 -9.25 18.16
CA GLY A 112 2.66 -9.51 19.09
C GLY A 112 2.90 -10.73 19.98
N GLU A 113 3.49 -11.80 19.42
CA GLU A 113 3.87 -13.01 20.17
C GLU A 113 4.96 -12.76 21.20
N HIS A 114 5.92 -11.90 20.86
CA HIS A 114 7.02 -11.51 21.75
C HIS A 114 6.55 -10.63 22.90
N ASP A 115 5.69 -9.64 22.62
CA ASP A 115 5.34 -8.61 23.61
C ASP A 115 4.20 -9.02 24.54
N VAL A 116 3.37 -9.98 24.13
CA VAL A 116 2.20 -10.42 24.89
C VAL A 116 2.10 -11.95 24.93
N SER A 117 2.16 -12.49 26.15
CA SER A 117 2.03 -13.93 26.41
C SER A 117 0.58 -14.41 26.32
N GLU A 118 -0.39 -13.59 26.75
CA GLU A 118 -1.81 -13.95 26.74
C GLU A 118 -2.38 -13.99 25.31
N PRO A 119 -2.97 -15.12 24.85
CA PRO A 119 -3.44 -15.27 23.48
C PRO A 119 -4.46 -14.22 23.04
N ARG A 120 -5.41 -13.84 23.91
CA ARG A 120 -6.46 -12.88 23.57
C ARG A 120 -5.91 -11.46 23.39
N SER A 121 -5.10 -10.99 24.33
CA SER A 121 -4.43 -9.69 24.22
C SER A 121 -3.42 -9.65 23.07
N ARG A 122 -2.77 -10.77 22.75
CA ARG A 122 -1.91 -10.90 21.57
C ARG A 122 -2.69 -10.69 20.27
N GLN A 123 -3.81 -11.39 20.10
CA GLN A 123 -4.66 -11.24 18.92
C GLN A 123 -5.15 -9.79 18.79
N GLN A 124 -5.57 -9.18 19.89
CA GLN A 124 -5.98 -7.77 19.91
C GLN A 124 -4.84 -6.83 19.50
N LEU A 125 -3.64 -6.98 20.08
CA LEU A 125 -2.47 -6.17 19.72
C LEU A 125 -2.11 -6.34 18.23
N GLN A 126 -2.10 -7.57 17.72
CA GLN A 126 -1.83 -7.84 16.32
C GLN A 126 -2.87 -7.17 15.41
N HIS A 127 -4.15 -7.23 15.77
CA HIS A 127 -5.24 -6.58 15.04
C HIS A 127 -5.07 -5.06 15.02
N GLU A 128 -4.82 -4.44 16.17
CA GLU A 128 -4.57 -3.00 16.31
C GLU A 128 -3.32 -2.57 15.51
N MET A 129 -2.24 -3.35 15.52
CA MET A 129 -1.03 -3.08 14.73
C MET A 129 -1.31 -3.11 13.23
N VAL A 130 -2.06 -4.10 12.74
CA VAL A 130 -2.44 -4.18 11.32
C VAL A 130 -3.34 -3.00 10.93
N GLU A 131 -4.35 -2.70 11.74
CA GLU A 131 -5.24 -1.57 11.47
C GLU A 131 -4.42 -0.27 11.37
N ARG A 132 -3.50 -0.05 12.32
CA ARG A 132 -2.64 1.13 12.35
C ARG A 132 -1.72 1.20 11.12
N PHE A 133 -1.12 0.08 10.73
CA PHE A 133 -0.34 -0.01 9.48
C PHE A 133 -1.19 0.40 8.27
N LEU A 134 -2.39 -0.15 8.13
CA LEU A 134 -3.28 0.14 7.00
C LEU A 134 -3.72 1.61 6.98
N LEU A 135 -3.96 2.21 8.14
CA LEU A 135 -4.28 3.64 8.26
C LEU A 135 -3.11 4.53 7.86
N TYR A 136 -1.88 4.20 8.26
CA TYR A 136 -0.69 4.93 7.81
C TYR A 136 -0.48 4.80 6.30
N TRP A 137 -0.65 3.60 5.76
CA TRP A 137 -0.54 3.38 4.32
C TRP A 137 -1.62 4.15 3.55
N LYS A 138 -2.86 4.19 4.05
CA LYS A 138 -3.96 5.02 3.51
C LYS A 138 -3.61 6.49 3.48
N TRP A 139 -3.08 6.99 4.60
CA TRP A 139 -2.66 8.39 4.72
C TRP A 139 -1.55 8.72 3.72
N GLN A 140 -0.52 7.87 3.63
CA GLN A 140 0.57 8.05 2.68
C GLN A 140 0.07 8.04 1.24
N HIS A 141 -0.79 7.08 0.87
CA HIS A 141 -1.39 7.02 -0.47
C HIS A 141 -2.17 8.30 -0.78
N THR A 142 -2.99 8.77 0.16
CA THR A 142 -3.76 10.02 0.01
C THR A 142 -2.81 11.21 -0.16
N TYR A 143 -1.81 11.34 0.69
CA TYR A 143 -0.86 12.44 0.67
C TYR A 143 -0.01 12.47 -0.62
N LEU A 144 0.46 11.31 -1.08
CA LEU A 144 1.26 11.20 -2.32
C LEU A 144 0.44 11.51 -3.57
N VAL A 145 -0.83 11.09 -3.62
CA VAL A 145 -1.73 11.36 -4.75
C VAL A 145 -2.11 12.85 -4.82
N HIS A 146 -2.27 13.54 -3.69
CA HIS A 146 -2.67 14.95 -3.67
C HIS A 146 -1.49 15.95 -3.78
N ARG A 147 -0.23 15.49 -3.73
CA ARG A 147 0.97 16.33 -3.85
C ARG A 147 1.67 16.29 -5.21
N ILE A 148 1.16 15.57 -6.19
CA ILE A 148 1.58 15.75 -7.59
C ILE A 148 0.56 16.70 -8.22
N PRO A 149 0.84 18.01 -8.37
CA PRO A 149 0.00 18.84 -9.20
C PRO A 149 0.10 18.28 -10.62
N GLU A 150 -1.03 17.88 -11.19
CA GLU A 150 -1.15 17.71 -12.63
C GLU A 150 -0.78 19.06 -13.27
N GLY A 151 0.47 19.22 -13.71
CA GLY A 151 0.85 20.32 -14.62
C GLY A 151 1.95 21.30 -14.23
N THR A 152 2.87 21.00 -13.30
CA THR A 152 3.98 21.94 -13.00
C THR A 152 5.35 21.53 -13.57
N HIS A 153 5.38 21.11 -14.83
CA HIS A 153 6.54 21.38 -15.67
C HIS A 153 6.03 21.84 -17.04
N PRO A 154 6.17 23.14 -17.39
CA PRO A 154 5.91 23.53 -18.76
C PRO A 154 6.85 22.73 -19.65
N SER A 155 6.31 22.12 -20.70
CA SER A 155 7.14 21.46 -21.70
C SER A 155 8.19 22.45 -22.22
N PRO A 156 9.43 22.03 -22.53
CA PRO A 156 10.44 22.90 -23.13
C PRO A 156 9.91 23.63 -24.39
N ALA A 157 8.88 23.08 -25.05
CA ALA A 157 8.18 23.70 -26.17
C ALA A 157 7.31 24.90 -25.77
N GLN A 158 6.70 24.90 -24.58
CA GLN A 158 5.93 26.03 -24.03
C GLN A 158 6.84 27.15 -23.51
N GLN A 159 7.99 26.82 -22.93
CA GLN A 159 8.97 27.82 -22.50
C GLN A 159 9.56 28.61 -23.68
N ARG A 160 9.74 27.97 -24.85
CA ARG A 160 10.25 28.64 -26.06
C ARG A 160 9.23 29.56 -26.74
N ARG A 161 7.93 29.34 -26.53
CA ARG A 161 6.86 30.18 -27.09
C ARG A 161 6.62 31.47 -26.30
N ASN A 162 6.86 31.44 -24.99
CA ASN A 162 6.68 32.61 -24.12
C ASN A 162 7.91 33.53 -24.06
N ALA A 163 9.00 33.15 -24.76
CA ALA A 163 10.23 33.93 -24.86
C ALA A 163 10.35 34.69 -26.21
N ARG A 164 9.24 34.86 -26.93
CA ARG A 164 9.14 35.69 -28.14
C ARG A 164 8.05 36.73 -27.97
#